data_AF-A0A9D8G028-F1
#
_entry.id   AF-A0A9D8G028-F1
#
_cell.length_a   1.000
_cell.length_b   1.000
_cell.length_c   1.000
_cell.angle_alpha   90.00
_cell.angle_beta   90.00
_cell.angle_gamma   90.00
#
_symmetry.space_group_name_H-M   'P 1'
#
loop_
_entity.id
_entity.type
_entity.pdbx_description
1 polymer ?
#
loop_
_entity_poly.entity_id
_entity_poly.type
_entity_poly.pdbx_seq_one_letter_code
_entity_poly.pdbx_strand_id
1 'polypeptide(L)' 'MTPGEKRHNRALARVRVRVEHAIAGIKRSRCVKDTLRNTRSDCADGFIESATGLHNLRIRHRKRRLRR' A
#
# COMPACT_ATOMS: atom_id res chain seq x y z
N MET A 1 21.73 -11.63 17.45
CA MET A 1 21.08 -12.12 16.21
C MET A 1 22.00 -13.10 15.50
N THR A 2 21.54 -14.33 15.37
CA THR A 2 22.21 -15.38 14.61
C THR A 2 22.30 -15.02 13.13
N PRO A 3 23.27 -15.57 12.37
CA PRO A 3 23.34 -15.34 10.92
C PRO A 3 22.06 -15.74 10.18
N GLY A 4 21.34 -16.77 10.65
CA GLY A 4 20.06 -17.21 10.11
C GLY A 4 18.96 -16.15 10.26
N GLU A 5 18.79 -15.62 11.46
CA GLU A 5 17.83 -14.54 11.75
C GLU A 5 18.13 -13.29 10.91
N LYS A 6 19.41 -12.90 10.78
CA LYS A 6 19.80 -11.76 9.94
C LYS A 6 19.42 -11.95 8.47
N ARG A 7 19.57 -13.17 7.93
CA ARG A 7 19.16 -13.47 6.54
C ARG A 7 17.64 -13.39 6.39
N HIS A 8 16.90 -13.98 7.31
CA HIS A 8 15.44 -13.93 7.32
C HIS A 8 14.91 -12.49 7.39
N ASN A 9 15.44 -11.69 8.33
CA ASN A 9 15.05 -10.29 8.51
C ASN A 9 15.35 -9.44 7.26
N ARG A 10 16.48 -9.70 6.57
CA ARG A 10 16.79 -9.03 5.30
C ARG A 10 15.80 -9.39 4.19
N ALA A 11 15.35 -10.64 4.12
CA ALA A 11 14.35 -11.05 3.13
C ALA A 11 13.00 -10.34 3.40
N LEU A 12 12.55 -10.34 4.66
CA LEU A 12 11.33 -9.63 5.06
C LEU A 12 11.41 -8.12 4.80
N ALA A 13 12.54 -7.49 5.12
CA ALA A 13 12.74 -6.06 4.90
C ALA A 13 12.58 -5.66 3.43
N ARG A 14 13.10 -6.47 2.49
CA ARG A 14 12.96 -6.21 1.05
C ARG A 14 11.49 -6.22 0.60
N VAL A 15 10.68 -7.11 1.17
CA VAL A 15 9.23 -7.17 0.88
C VAL A 15 8.51 -5.97 1.52
N ARG A 16 8.83 -5.64 2.77
CA ARG A 16 8.23 -4.49 3.49
C ARG A 16 8.38 -3.19 2.72
N VAL A 17 9.55 -2.91 2.16
CA VAL A 17 9.77 -1.69 1.36
C VAL A 17 8.75 -1.59 0.22
N ARG A 18 8.47 -2.68 -0.50
CA ARG A 18 7.48 -2.67 -1.60
C ARG A 18 6.05 -2.48 -1.08
N VAL A 19 5.72 -3.15 0.02
CA VAL A 19 4.41 -3.06 0.68
C VAL A 19 4.15 -1.63 1.20
N GLU A 20 5.13 -1.01 1.85
CA GLU A 20 5.02 0.36 2.36
C GLU A 20 4.82 1.38 1.23
N HIS A 21 5.52 1.22 0.10
CA HIS A 21 5.30 2.06 -1.08
C HIS A 21 3.87 1.90 -1.65
N ALA A 22 3.34 0.67 -1.67
CA ALA A 22 1.97 0.42 -2.09
C ALA A 22 0.98 1.10 -1.12
N ILE A 23 1.11 0.87 0.19
CA ILE A 23 0.28 1.47 1.24
C ILE A 23 0.32 3.00 1.17
N ALA A 24 1.50 3.61 1.03
CA ALA A 24 1.64 5.06 0.87
C ALA A 24 0.93 5.57 -0.40
N GLY A 25 0.91 4.76 -1.46
CA GLY A 25 0.15 5.03 -2.66
C GLY A 25 -1.35 4.91 -2.49
N ILE A 26 -1.84 3.92 -1.73
CA ILE A 26 -3.27 3.69 -1.43
C ILE A 26 -3.80 4.83 -0.53
N LYS A 27 -2.99 5.29 0.43
CA LYS A 27 -3.31 6.42 1.33
C LYS A 27 -3.56 7.76 0.64
N ARG A 28 -3.28 7.88 -0.67
CA ARG A 28 -3.64 9.07 -1.45
C ARG A 28 -5.14 9.31 -1.56
N SER A 29 -5.96 8.27 -1.47
CA SER A 29 -7.43 8.39 -1.51
C SER A 29 -8.04 9.06 -0.27
N ARG A 30 -7.23 9.35 0.77
CA ARG A 30 -7.60 9.94 2.08
C ARG A 30 -8.57 9.14 2.94
N CYS A 31 -9.56 8.46 2.35
CA CYS A 31 -10.52 7.59 3.06
C CYS A 31 -9.86 6.49 3.93
N VAL A 32 -8.66 6.05 3.56
CA VAL A 32 -7.87 5.04 4.29
C VAL A 32 -6.76 5.65 5.16
N LYS A 33 -6.56 6.98 5.09
CA LYS A 33 -5.54 7.71 5.86
C LYS A 33 -6.19 8.39 7.06
N ASP A 34 -7.35 8.99 6.85
CA ASP A 34 -8.05 9.78 7.84
C ASP A 34 -8.91 8.87 8.72
N THR A 35 -9.22 9.31 9.94
CA THR A 35 -10.00 8.53 10.89
C THR A 35 -11.42 8.30 10.37
N LEU A 36 -11.78 7.04 10.17
CA LEU A 36 -13.16 6.64 9.88
C LEU A 36 -14.01 6.77 11.16
N ARG A 37 -14.94 7.72 11.18
CA ARG A 37 -15.87 7.94 12.32
C ARG A 37 -17.16 7.13 12.22
N ASN A 38 -17.39 6.47 11.09
CA ASN A 38 -18.54 5.58 10.92
C ASN A 38 -18.27 4.26 11.65
N THR A 39 -19.23 3.81 12.47
CA THR A 39 -19.13 2.59 13.29
C THR A 39 -19.80 1.38 12.64
N ARG A 40 -20.39 1.54 11.45
CA ARG A 40 -20.99 0.42 10.71
C ARG A 40 -19.93 -0.59 10.32
N SER A 41 -20.25 -1.87 10.47
CA SER A 41 -19.43 -2.96 9.97
C SER A 41 -19.20 -2.80 8.46
N ASP A 42 -18.07 -3.35 7.98
CA ASP A 42 -17.74 -3.49 6.55
C ASP A 42 -17.45 -2.17 5.80
N CYS A 43 -17.70 -1.01 6.42
CA CYS A 43 -17.36 0.28 5.82
C CYS A 43 -15.84 0.42 5.60
N ALA A 44 -15.02 -0.03 6.55
CA ALA A 44 -13.57 0.02 6.44
C ALA A 44 -13.06 -0.84 5.26
N ASP A 45 -13.60 -2.05 5.11
CA ASP A 45 -13.20 -2.98 4.06
C ASP A 45 -13.53 -2.44 2.67
N GLY A 46 -14.73 -1.87 2.50
CA GLY A 46 -15.11 -1.22 1.25
C GLY A 46 -14.21 -0.04 0.87
N PHE A 47 -13.76 0.76 1.84
CA PHE A 47 -12.80 1.84 1.58
C PHE A 47 -11.43 1.31 1.17
N ILE A 48 -10.95 0.26 1.83
CA ILE A 48 -9.66 -0.37 1.51
C ILE A 48 -9.71 -1.00 0.12
N GLU A 49 -10.76 -1.74 -0.22
CA GLU A 49 -10.95 -2.36 -1.53
C GLU A 49 -10.97 -1.29 -2.64
N SER A 50 -11.82 -0.27 -2.47
CA SER A 50 -11.93 0.83 -3.42
C SER A 50 -10.60 1.57 -3.60
N ALA A 51 -9.92 1.92 -2.50
CA ALA A 51 -8.64 2.63 -2.56
C ALA A 51 -7.53 1.77 -3.19
N THR A 52 -7.52 0.46 -2.95
CA THR A 52 -6.58 -0.47 -3.56
C THR A 52 -6.83 -0.60 -5.06
N GLY A 53 -8.09 -0.72 -5.48
CA GLY A 53 -8.48 -0.73 -6.89
C GLY A 53 -8.04 0.54 -7.62
N LEU A 54 -8.30 1.72 -7.03
CA LEU A 54 -7.86 3.00 -7.55
C LEU A 54 -6.33 3.11 -7.63
N HIS A 55 -5.62 2.62 -6.61
CA HIS A 55 -4.16 2.56 -6.64
C HIS A 55 -3.66 1.70 -7.81
N ASN A 56 -4.20 0.49 -7.97
CA ASN A 56 -3.83 -0.44 -9.03
C ASN A 56 -4.08 0.15 -10.41
N LEU A 57 -5.25 0.76 -10.62
CA LEU A 57 -5.59 1.48 -11.85
C LEU A 57 -4.55 2.57 -12.16
N ARG A 58 -4.22 3.39 -11.16
CA ARG A 58 -3.23 4.46 -11.30
C ARG A 58 -1.83 3.94 -11.64
N ILE A 59 -1.41 2.81 -11.07
CA ILE A 59 -0.12 2.19 -11.41
C ILE A 59 -0.16 1.65 -12.85
N ARG A 60 -1.23 0.95 -13.23
CA ARG A 60 -1.39 0.36 -14.57
C ARG A 60 -1.37 1.41 -15.68
N HIS A 61 -1.99 2.56 -15.45
CA HIS A 61 -2.07 3.65 -16.44
C HIS A 61 -1.08 4.78 -16.18
N ARG A 62 -0.07 4.58 -15.33
CA ARG A 62 0.97 5.58 -15.09
C ARG A 62 1.75 5.77 -16.38
N LYS A 63 1.55 6.90 -17.06
CA LYS A 63 2.34 7.30 -18.23
C LYS A 63 3.82 7.21 -17.88
N ARG A 64 4.59 6.40 -18.61
CA ARG A 64 6.04 6.44 -18.52
C ARG A 64 6.46 7.84 -18.96
N ARG A 65 7.25 8.53 -18.13
CA ARG A 65 7.89 9.78 -18.57
C ARG A 65 8.62 9.46 -19.87
N LEU A 66 8.26 10.14 -20.96
CA LEU A 66 9.07 10.16 -22.16
C LEU A 66 10.46 10.61 -21.71
N ARG A 67 11.48 9.76 -21.92
CA ARG A 67 12.86 10.18 -21.72
C ARG A 67 13.09 11.30 -22.74
N ARG A 68 13.29 12.52 -22.24
CA ARG A 68 13.82 13.63 -23.04
C ARG A 68 15.30 13.43 -23.25
#